data_AF-A0A1F2S4G9-F1
#
_entry.id   AF-A0A1F2S4G9-F1
#
_cell.length_a   1.000
_cell.length_b   1.000
_cell.length_c   1.000
_cell.angle_alpha   90.00
_cell.angle_beta   90.00
_cell.angle_gamma   90.00
#
_symmetry.space_group_name_H-M   'P 1'
#
loop_
_entity.id
_entity.type
_entity.pdbx_description
1 polymer ?
#
loop_
_entity_poly.entity_id
_entity_poly.type
_entity_poly.pdbx_seq_one_letter_code
_entity_poly.pdbx_strand_id
1 'polypeptide(L)' 'MGRRRRTCTLELLLRQVEAISIDQSILGRIFDYGSITLSGTGGVREVFHDIARPLECRRQVQSQTA' A
#
# COMPACT_ATOMS: atom_id res chain seq x y z
N MET A 1 -33.40 14.06 10.33
CA MET A 1 -32.23 14.62 9.64
C MET A 1 -31.05 13.66 9.78
N GLY A 2 -31.02 12.57 9.01
CA GLY A 2 -30.00 11.52 9.13
C GLY A 2 -28.70 11.93 8.43
N ARG A 3 -27.61 12.07 9.19
CA ARG A 3 -26.27 12.36 8.63
C ARG A 3 -25.81 11.16 7.82
N ARG A 4 -25.80 11.28 6.48
CA ARG A 4 -25.12 10.32 5.59
C ARG A 4 -23.65 10.26 6.00
N ARG A 5 -23.23 9.15 6.61
CA ARG A 5 -21.80 8.81 6.70
C ARG A 5 -21.33 8.58 5.26
N ARG A 6 -20.53 9.50 4.73
CA ARG A 6 -19.81 9.27 3.48
C ARG A 6 -18.60 8.41 3.84
N THR A 7 -18.67 7.12 3.56
CA THR A 7 -17.49 6.26 3.55
C THR A 7 -16.86 6.44 2.17
N CYS A 8 -15.76 7.17 2.11
CA CYS A 8 -14.98 7.30 0.88
C CYS A 8 -13.99 6.14 0.86
N THR A 9 -14.28 5.12 0.07
CA THR A 9 -13.32 4.05 -0.23
C THR A 9 -12.51 4.52 -1.43
N LEU A 10 -11.19 4.64 -1.28
CA LEU A 10 -10.29 4.88 -2.41
C LEU A 10 -9.97 3.53 -3.03
N GLU A 11 -10.55 3.27 -4.20
CA GLU A 11 -10.26 2.08 -5.00
C GLU A 11 -9.00 2.34 -5.83
N LEU A 12 -7.84 1.98 -5.29
CA LEU A 12 -6.62 1.93 -6.07
C LEU A 12 -6.65 0.67 -6.95
N LEU A 13 -6.65 0.88 -8.26
CA LEU A 13 -6.55 -0.19 -9.24
C LEU A 13 -5.16 -0.84 -9.12
N LEU A 14 -5.06 -1.92 -8.34
CA LEU A 14 -3.83 -2.73 -8.19
C LEU A 14 -3.24 -3.15 -9.55
N ARG A 15 -4.10 -3.29 -10.55
CA ARG A 15 -3.74 -3.59 -11.95
C ARG A 15 -2.91 -2.51 -12.66
N GLN A 16 -2.82 -1.29 -12.14
CA GLN A 16 -1.93 -0.24 -12.64
C GLN A 16 -0.63 -0.11 -11.84
N VAL A 17 -0.47 -0.87 -10.74
CA VAL A 17 0.76 -0.87 -9.95
C VAL A 17 1.78 -1.76 -10.64
N GLU A 18 2.79 -1.15 -11.26
CA GLU A 18 3.86 -1.86 -11.97
C GLU A 18 4.99 -2.30 -11.03
N ALA A 19 5.29 -1.49 -10.00
CA ALA A 19 6.36 -1.79 -9.05
C ALA A 19 5.98 -1.45 -7.61
N ILE A 20 6.44 -2.28 -6.68
CA ILE A 20 6.23 -2.13 -5.24
C ILE A 20 7.59 -2.16 -4.55
N SER A 21 7.96 -1.06 -3.92
CA SER A 21 9.18 -0.93 -3.13
C SER A 21 8.83 -0.86 -1.66
N ILE A 22 9.51 -1.66 -0.83
CA ILE A 22 9.33 -1.66 0.63
C ILE A 22 10.55 -0.99 1.25
N ASP A 23 10.31 0.03 2.05
CA ASP A 23 11.30 0.67 2.89
C ASP A 23 11.01 0.33 4.36
N GLN A 24 11.90 -0.44 4.98
CA GLN A 24 11.84 -0.78 6.39
C GLN A 24 13.11 -0.35 7.09
N SER A 25 12.97 0.57 8.03
CA SER A 25 14.04 0.90 8.97
C SER A 25 14.29 -0.25 9.95
N ILE A 26 15.45 -0.25 10.61
CA ILE A 26 15.85 -1.29 11.58
C ILE A 26 14.79 -1.45 12.69
N LEU A 27 14.28 -0.33 13.21
CA LEU A 27 13.17 -0.33 14.17
C LEU A 27 11.87 -0.87 13.55
N GLY A 28 11.58 -0.50 12.31
CA GLY A 28 10.43 -1.02 11.56
C GLY A 28 10.46 -2.55 11.40
N ARG A 29 11.63 -3.17 11.25
CA ARG A 29 11.75 -4.63 11.24
C ARG A 29 11.45 -5.27 12.60
N ILE A 30 11.82 -4.60 13.69
CA ILE A 30 11.58 -5.10 15.06
C ILE A 30 10.09 -5.00 15.41
N PHE A 31 9.43 -3.90 15.02
CA PHE A 31 8.02 -3.65 15.28
C PHE A 31 7.09 -4.07 14.12
N ASP A 32 7.64 -4.76 13.11
CA ASP A 32 6.99 -5.19 11.87
C ASP A 32 6.16 -4.09 11.16
N TYR A 33 6.68 -2.86 11.11
CA TYR A 33 6.12 -1.76 10.32
C TYR A 33 7.12 -1.25 9.26
N GLY A 34 6.61 -0.59 8.24
CA GLY A 34 7.44 0.08 7.24
C GLY A 34 6.65 0.96 6.31
N SER A 35 7.35 1.53 5.35
CA SER A 35 6.76 2.33 4.29
C SER A 35 6.75 1.52 3.00
N ILE A 36 5.68 1.66 2.21
CA ILE A 36 5.57 1.03 0.90
C ILE A 36 5.42 2.14 -0.13
N THR A 37 6.24 2.08 -1.16
CA THR A 37 6.14 2.94 -2.33
C THR A 37 5.57 2.12 -3.49
N LEU A 38 4.39 2.49 -3.96
CA LEU A 38 3.79 1.95 -5.17
C LEU A 38 4.18 2.86 -6.33
N SER A 39 4.71 2.28 -7.40
CA SER A 39 4.93 2.97 -8.67
C SER A 39 3.93 2.43 -9.68
N GLY A 40 3.06 3.31 -10.18
CA GLY A 40 2.04 2.99 -11.17
C GLY A 40 2.40 3.43 -12.58
N THR A 41 1.59 3.01 -13.53
CA THR A 41 1.76 3.32 -14.95
C THR A 41 1.72 4.83 -15.19
N GLY A 42 2.70 5.35 -15.94
CA GLY A 42 2.81 6.78 -16.25
C GLY A 42 3.59 7.62 -15.22
N GLY A 43 4.34 6.99 -14.32
CA GLY A 43 5.24 7.68 -13.39
C GLY A 43 4.58 8.14 -12.08
N VAL A 44 3.35 7.69 -11.83
CA VAL A 44 2.66 7.92 -10.55
C VAL A 44 3.40 7.16 -9.47
N ARG A 45 3.79 7.84 -8.39
CA ARG A 45 4.47 7.23 -7.25
C ARG A 45 3.70 7.59 -5.98
N GLU A 46 3.06 6.60 -5.38
CA GLU A 46 2.34 6.75 -4.12
C GLU A 46 3.13 6.13 -2.98
N VAL A 47 3.26 6.85 -1.88
CA VAL A 47 4.00 6.41 -0.71
C VAL A 47 3.02 6.26 0.43
N PHE A 48 2.96 5.05 0.98
CA PHE A 48 2.18 4.71 2.16
C PHE A 48 3.13 4.50 3.33
N HIS A 49 2.96 5.32 4.35
CA HIS A 49 3.76 5.27 5.57
C HIS A 49 3.04 4.40 6.60
N ASP A 50 3.78 3.85 7.57
CA ASP A 50 3.21 3.10 8.71
C ASP A 50 2.35 1.88 8.32
N ILE A 51 2.75 1.18 7.25
CA ILE A 51 2.13 -0.10 6.88
C ILE A 51 2.61 -1.17 7.85
N ALA A 52 1.66 -1.79 8.54
CA ALA A 52 1.90 -3.00 9.31
C ALA A 52 2.18 -4.17 8.36
N ARG A 53 3.24 -4.94 8.66
CA ARG A 53 3.68 -6.13 7.93
C ARG A 53 3.86 -5.87 6.43
N PRO A 54 4.76 -4.98 6.01
CA PRO A 54 4.83 -4.54 4.62
C PRO A 54 5.22 -5.65 3.63
N LEU A 55 5.95 -6.67 4.11
CA LEU A 55 6.26 -7.88 3.33
C LEU A 55 5.00 -8.70 3.00
N GLU A 56 4.11 -8.85 3.99
CA GLU A 56 2.82 -9.55 3.81
C GLU A 56 1.91 -8.76 2.87
N CYS A 57 1.89 -7.43 3.01
CA CYS A 57 1.15 -6.54 2.12
C CYS A 57 1.57 -6.73 0.65
N ARG A 58 2.88 -6.71 0.36
CA ARG A 58 3.39 -7.01 -0.99
C ARG A 58 2.94 -8.38 -1.49
N ARG A 59 2.99 -9.41 -0.65
CA ARG A 59 2.60 -10.77 -1.03
C ARG A 59 1.12 -10.85 -1.41
N GLN A 60 0.25 -10.19 -0.64
CA GLN A 60 -1.18 -10.13 -0.94
C GLN A 60 -1.48 -9.33 -2.22
N VAL A 61 -0.74 -8.25 -2.45
CA VAL A 61 -0.87 -7.46 -3.70
C VAL A 61 -0.46 -8.31 -4.91
N GLN A 62 0.70 -8.98 -4.85
CA GLN A 62 1.16 -9.85 -5.94
C GLN A 62 0.20 -11.02 -6.19
N SER A 63 -0.41 -11.57 -5.13
CA SER A 63 -1.41 -12.63 -5.25
C SER A 63 -2.71 -12.18 -5.91
N GLN A 64 -3.05 -10.88 -5.86
CA GLN A 64 -4.24 -10.34 -6.52
C GLN A 64 -4.01 -9.97 -8.00
N THR A 65 -2.74 -9.85 -8.41
CA THR A 65 -2.35 -9.55 -9.79
C THR A 65 -1.96 -10.78 -10.62
N ALA A 66 -1.87 -11.96 -9.99
CA ALA A 66 -1.52 -13.23 -10.64
C ALA A 66 -2.72 -13.96 -11.25
#